data_AF-A0A3D3M2N9-F1
#
_entry.id   AF-A0A3D3M2N9-F1
#
_cell.length_a   1.000
_cell.length_b   1.000
_cell.length_c   1.000
_cell.angle_alpha   90.00
_cell.angle_beta   90.00
_cell.angle_gamma   90.00
#
_symmetry.space_group_name_H-M   'P 1'
#
loop_
_entity.id
_entity.type
_entity.pdbx_description
1 polymer ?
#
loop_
_entity_poly.entity_id
_entity_poly.type
_entity_poly.pdbx_seq_one_letter_code
_entity_poly.pdbx_strand_id
1 'polypeptide(L)'
;MSIIQDFDLGSLDTLLRSFTQRPQALHLDTQLPPILQSLQQDHLDLLPLPGQGHTLQRWQTLARVAGCDLSLAKLYEGHTDALAILSECGASHRVGQGIWGVWAAEPPDA
;
A
#
# COMPACT_ATOMS: atom_id res chain seq x y z
N MET A 1 -6.40 21.39 32.55
CA MET A 1 -7.05 22.11 31.44
C MET A 1 -6.48 21.54 30.15
N SER A 2 -7.25 20.71 29.46
CA SER A 2 -6.84 20.13 28.17
C SER A 2 -7.21 21.12 27.09
N ILE A 3 -6.22 21.72 26.44
CA ILE A 3 -6.43 22.50 25.23
C ILE A 3 -6.66 21.46 24.12
N ILE A 4 -7.92 21.14 23.86
CA ILE A 4 -8.28 20.54 22.57
C ILE A 4 -8.26 21.74 21.61
N GLN A 5 -7.15 21.91 20.89
CA GLN A 5 -7.13 22.81 19.74
C GLN A 5 -8.08 22.20 18.70
N ASP A 6 -9.10 22.95 18.29
CA ASP A 6 -9.91 22.58 17.13
C ASP A 6 -8.97 22.40 15.93
N PHE A 7 -8.98 21.21 15.36
CA PHE A 7 -8.15 20.85 14.23
C PHE A 7 -8.70 21.52 12.96
N ASP A 8 -8.01 22.54 12.47
CA ASP A 8 -8.43 23.30 11.28
C ASP A 8 -8.14 22.53 9.98
N LEU A 9 -9.15 21.80 9.50
CA LEU A 9 -9.12 21.08 8.23
C LEU A 9 -8.98 22.00 7.01
N GLY A 10 -9.49 23.24 7.07
CA GLY A 10 -9.43 24.18 5.94
C GLY A 10 -8.01 24.66 5.66
N SER A 11 -7.27 24.98 6.74
CA SER A 11 -5.85 25.29 6.65
C SER A 11 -5.01 24.10 6.18
N LEU A 12 -5.29 22.90 6.70
CA LEU A 12 -4.62 21.67 6.25
C LEU A 12 -4.82 21.43 4.75
N ASP A 13 -6.06 21.49 4.26
CA ASP A 13 -6.38 21.29 2.85
C ASP A 13 -5.70 22.30 1.94
N THR A 14 -5.63 23.55 2.37
CA THR A 14 -4.95 24.62 1.63
C THR A 14 -3.45 24.32 1.51
N LEU A 15 -2.81 23.92 2.62
CA LEU A 15 -1.41 23.55 2.64
C LEU A 15 -1.13 22.33 1.75
N LEU A 16 -1.96 21.28 1.86
CA LEU A 16 -1.80 20.06 1.07
C LEU A 16 -1.98 20.33 -0.43
N ARG A 17 -2.99 21.13 -0.83
CA ARG A 17 -3.17 21.51 -2.25
C ARG A 17 -1.98 22.27 -2.81
N SER A 18 -1.45 23.22 -2.05
CA SER A 18 -0.25 23.97 -2.47
C SER A 18 0.94 23.03 -2.68
N PHE A 19 1.12 22.06 -1.77
CA PHE A 19 2.19 21.07 -1.90
C PHE A 19 2.01 20.13 -3.10
N THR A 20 0.78 19.64 -3.36
CA THR A 20 0.51 18.69 -4.45
C THR A 20 0.53 19.32 -5.84
N GLN A 21 0.34 20.64 -5.95
CA GLN A 21 0.41 21.36 -7.23
C GLN A 21 1.84 21.67 -7.71
N ARG A 22 2.87 21.40 -6.89
CA ARG A 22 4.25 21.66 -7.31
C ARG A 22 4.61 20.83 -8.55
N PRO A 23 5.32 21.40 -9.54
CA PRO A 23 5.83 20.61 -10.65
C PRO A 23 6.78 19.53 -10.13
N GLN A 24 6.48 18.27 -10.42
CA GLN A 24 7.36 17.14 -10.14
C GLN A 24 7.59 16.37 -11.43
N ALA A 25 8.85 16.23 -11.84
CA ALA A 25 9.20 15.35 -12.94
C ALA A 25 8.79 13.91 -12.58
N LEU A 26 8.11 13.25 -13.50
CA LEU A 26 7.79 11.83 -13.37
C LEU A 26 9.08 11.03 -13.52
N HIS A 27 9.58 10.48 -12.40
CA HIS A 27 10.73 9.59 -12.40
C HIS A 27 10.22 8.16 -12.18
N LEU A 28 10.25 7.36 -13.25
CA LEU A 28 9.89 5.95 -13.18
C LEU A 28 11.08 5.18 -12.62
N ASP A 29 10.95 4.71 -11.38
CA ASP A 29 11.96 3.84 -10.79
C ASP A 29 11.81 2.41 -11.35
N THR A 30 12.77 2.04 -12.20
CA THR A 30 12.82 0.74 -12.85
C THR A 30 13.31 -0.39 -11.94
N GLN A 31 13.77 -0.06 -10.72
CA GLN A 31 14.20 -1.05 -9.71
C GLN A 31 13.05 -1.59 -8.88
N LEU A 32 11.89 -0.90 -8.86
CA LEU A 32 10.72 -1.33 -8.09
C LEU A 32 10.16 -2.70 -8.52
N PRO A 33 10.00 -3.02 -9.83
CA PRO A 33 9.50 -4.34 -10.21
C PRO A 33 10.47 -5.49 -9.86
N PRO A 34 11.78 -5.41 -10.14
CA PRO A 34 12.72 -6.48 -9.77
C PRO A 34 12.78 -6.74 -8.26
N ILE A 35 12.76 -5.70 -7.42
CA ILE A 35 12.80 -5.92 -5.97
C ILE A 35 11.50 -6.58 -5.48
N LEU A 36 10.34 -6.18 -6.01
CA LEU A 36 9.06 -6.79 -5.63
C LEU A 36 8.95 -8.24 -6.11
N GLN A 37 9.50 -8.55 -7.30
CA GLN A 37 9.65 -9.92 -7.78
C GLN A 37 10.56 -10.75 -6.87
N SER A 38 11.68 -10.17 -6.40
CA SER A 38 12.59 -10.86 -5.47
C SER A 38 11.90 -11.15 -4.13
N LEU A 39 11.14 -10.18 -3.60
CA LEU A 39 10.33 -10.38 -2.38
C LEU A 39 9.32 -11.53 -2.56
N GLN A 40 8.65 -11.61 -3.73
CA GLN A 40 7.70 -12.68 -4.03
C GLN A 40 8.38 -14.05 -4.20
N GLN A 41 9.55 -14.09 -4.86
CA GLN A 41 10.35 -15.31 -5.04
C GLN A 41 10.85 -15.86 -3.70
N ASP A 42 11.21 -14.99 -2.77
CA ASP A 42 11.68 -15.33 -1.43
C ASP A 42 10.53 -15.51 -0.41
N HIS A 43 9.27 -15.46 -0.86
CA HIS A 43 8.06 -15.55 -0.03
C HIS A 43 7.97 -14.48 1.08
N LEU A 44 8.61 -13.33 0.86
CA LEU A 44 8.60 -12.17 1.75
C LEU A 44 7.38 -11.27 1.53
N ASP A 45 6.50 -11.62 0.61
CA ASP A 45 5.18 -11.03 0.34
C ASP A 45 4.04 -11.70 1.13
N LEU A 46 4.30 -12.84 1.79
CA LEU A 46 3.30 -13.59 2.55
C LEU A 46 3.10 -13.00 3.96
N LEU A 47 2.33 -11.92 4.04
CA LEU A 47 1.94 -11.34 5.32
C LEU A 47 0.83 -12.14 6.02
N PRO A 48 0.72 -12.06 7.36
CA PRO A 48 -0.46 -12.56 8.06
C PRO A 48 -1.73 -11.96 7.48
N LEU A 49 -2.75 -12.81 7.29
CA LEU A 49 -4.04 -12.37 6.78
C LEU A 49 -4.74 -11.42 7.76
N PRO A 50 -5.45 -10.38 7.28
CA PRO A 50 -6.30 -9.55 8.12
C PRO A 50 -7.30 -10.38 8.93
N GLY A 51 -7.67 -9.88 10.12
CA GLY A 51 -8.66 -10.55 10.98
C GLY A 51 -8.17 -11.82 11.71
N GLN A 52 -6.94 -12.29 11.46
CA GLN A 52 -6.38 -13.51 12.07
C GLN A 52 -5.54 -13.27 13.34
N GLY A 53 -5.72 -12.12 14.02
CA GLY A 53 -5.05 -11.81 15.29
C GLY A 53 -3.59 -11.34 15.22
N HIS A 54 -2.98 -11.32 14.02
CA HIS A 54 -1.57 -10.94 13.82
C HIS A 54 -1.39 -9.53 13.22
N THR A 55 -2.33 -8.62 13.50
CA THR A 55 -2.35 -7.27 12.96
C THR A 55 -1.03 -6.53 13.21
N LEU A 56 -0.49 -6.58 14.44
CA LEU A 56 0.76 -5.89 14.76
C LEU A 56 1.93 -6.32 13.87
N GLN A 57 2.06 -7.63 13.61
CA GLN A 57 3.13 -8.16 12.75
C GLN A 57 2.97 -7.65 11.31
N ARG A 58 1.74 -7.69 10.76
CA ARG A 58 1.45 -7.14 9.41
C ARG A 58 1.86 -5.68 9.32
N TRP A 59 1.45 -4.86 10.29
CA TRP A 59 1.78 -3.43 10.34
C TRP A 59 3.28 -3.17 10.49
N GLN A 60 3.99 -3.95 11.30
CA GLN A 60 5.45 -3.83 11.43
C GLN A 60 6.18 -4.15 10.13
N THR A 61 5.74 -5.14 9.36
CA THR A 61 6.34 -5.44 8.05
C THR A 61 6.09 -4.31 7.06
N LEU A 62 4.84 -3.83 6.95
CA LEU A 62 4.50 -2.68 6.09
C LEU A 62 5.32 -1.44 6.47
N ALA A 63 5.46 -1.16 7.77
CA ALA A 63 6.25 -0.04 8.27
C ALA A 63 7.75 -0.19 7.95
N ARG A 64 8.31 -1.41 7.97
CA ARG A 64 9.70 -1.66 7.56
C ARG A 64 9.91 -1.35 6.08
N VAL A 65 9.00 -1.80 5.20
CA VAL A 65 9.08 -1.49 3.76
C VAL A 65 8.93 0.01 3.51
N ALA A 66 7.94 0.65 4.16
CA ALA A 66 7.71 2.10 4.06
C ALA A 66 8.86 2.94 4.62
N GLY A 67 9.56 2.45 5.64
CA GLY A 67 10.78 3.08 6.16
C GLY A 67 11.97 3.04 5.20
N CYS A 68 11.96 2.11 4.24
CA CYS A 68 12.97 2.03 3.18
C CYS A 68 12.60 2.89 1.98
N ASP A 69 11.40 2.69 1.42
CA ASP A 69 10.92 3.43 0.25
C ASP A 69 9.39 3.43 0.18
N LEU A 70 8.79 4.63 0.05
CA LEU A 70 7.33 4.78 0.02
C LEU A 70 6.69 4.29 -1.29
N SER A 71 7.41 4.37 -2.41
CA SER A 71 6.93 3.87 -3.71
C SER A 71 6.88 2.34 -3.70
N LEU A 72 7.92 1.69 -3.17
CA LEU A 72 7.94 0.26 -2.93
C LEU A 72 6.83 -0.15 -1.96
N ALA A 73 6.66 0.57 -0.86
CA ALA A 73 5.61 0.27 0.11
C ALA A 73 4.22 0.32 -0.52
N LYS A 74 3.96 1.27 -1.42
CA LYS A 74 2.66 1.35 -2.09
C LYS A 74 2.37 0.16 -2.99
N LEU A 75 3.38 -0.31 -3.73
CA LEU A 75 3.25 -1.51 -4.57
C LEU A 75 3.14 -2.79 -3.74
N TYR A 76 3.97 -2.90 -2.69
CA TYR A 76 3.99 -4.04 -1.78
C TYR A 76 2.67 -4.17 -1.01
N GLU A 77 2.15 -3.08 -0.43
CA GLU A 77 0.82 -3.05 0.22
C GLU A 77 -0.25 -3.60 -0.74
N GLY A 78 -0.39 -3.00 -1.92
CA GLY A 78 -1.38 -3.40 -2.91
C GLY A 78 -1.24 -4.86 -3.35
N HIS A 79 -0.02 -5.37 -3.43
CA HIS A 79 0.22 -6.79 -3.70
C HIS A 79 -0.27 -7.68 -2.55
N THR A 80 0.12 -7.38 -1.32
CA THR A 80 -0.27 -8.17 -0.14
C THR A 80 -1.77 -8.10 0.17
N ASP A 81 -2.45 -7.03 -0.25
CA ASP A 81 -3.90 -6.91 -0.16
C ASP A 81 -4.59 -7.75 -1.24
N ALA A 82 -4.06 -7.79 -2.47
CA ALA A 82 -4.57 -8.68 -3.51
C ALA A 82 -4.48 -10.16 -3.07
N LEU A 83 -3.37 -10.55 -2.43
CA LEU A 83 -3.23 -11.90 -1.87
C LEU A 83 -4.26 -12.20 -0.78
N ALA A 84 -4.53 -11.23 0.11
CA ALA A 84 -5.55 -11.37 1.14
C ALA A 84 -6.95 -11.53 0.54
N ILE A 85 -7.33 -10.69 -0.44
CA ILE A 85 -8.61 -10.77 -1.15
C ILE A 85 -8.76 -12.13 -1.85
N LEU A 86 -7.73 -12.58 -2.57
CA LEU A 86 -7.75 -13.89 -3.23
C LEU A 86 -7.92 -15.02 -2.21
N SER A 87 -7.29 -14.91 -1.03
CA SER A 87 -7.48 -15.88 0.04
C SER A 87 -8.91 -15.89 0.57
N GLU A 88 -9.51 -14.73 0.83
CA GLU A 88 -10.89 -14.61 1.29
C GLU A 88 -11.90 -15.14 0.26
N CYS A 89 -11.62 -14.94 -1.04
CA CYS A 89 -12.42 -15.50 -2.13
C CYS A 89 -12.21 -17.00 -2.38
N GLY A 90 -11.35 -17.68 -1.62
CA GLY A 90 -10.98 -19.09 -1.89
C GLY A 90 -10.22 -19.29 -3.21
N ALA A 91 -9.63 -18.23 -3.73
CA ALA A 91 -8.98 -18.14 -5.03
C ALA A 91 -7.44 -18.11 -4.94
N SER A 92 -6.85 -18.48 -3.82
CA SER A 92 -5.38 -18.51 -3.63
C SER A 92 -4.65 -19.34 -4.69
N HIS A 93 -5.29 -20.37 -5.25
CA HIS A 93 -4.75 -21.18 -6.35
C HIS A 93 -4.50 -20.39 -7.64
N ARG A 94 -5.07 -19.18 -7.77
CA ARG A 94 -4.85 -18.27 -8.90
C ARG A 94 -3.60 -17.41 -8.73
N VAL A 95 -3.01 -17.39 -7.53
CA VAL A 95 -1.72 -16.73 -7.28
C VAL A 95 -0.65 -17.54 -8.00
N GLY A 96 -0.41 -17.20 -9.27
CA GLY A 96 0.63 -17.77 -10.10
C GLY A 96 1.96 -17.04 -9.94
N GLN A 97 2.83 -17.18 -10.94
CA GLN A 97 4.06 -16.40 -11.03
C GLN A 97 3.72 -14.98 -11.50
N GLY A 98 3.61 -14.04 -10.56
CA GLY A 98 3.32 -12.66 -10.90
C GLY A 98 3.06 -11.77 -9.69
N ILE A 99 3.23 -10.47 -9.92
CA ILE A 99 2.87 -9.44 -8.96
C ILE A 99 1.44 -8.99 -9.25
N TRP A 100 0.66 -8.89 -8.18
CA TRP A 100 -0.72 -8.43 -8.20
C TRP A 100 -0.82 -7.02 -7.64
N GLY A 101 -1.87 -6.29 -8.01
CA GLY A 101 -2.20 -5.02 -7.39
C GLY A 101 -3.71 -4.92 -7.21
N VAL A 102 -4.13 -4.05 -6.30
CA VAL A 102 -5.52 -3.67 -6.11
C VAL A 102 -5.67 -2.21 -6.54
N TRP A 103 -6.69 -1.93 -7.33
CA TRP A 103 -7.11 -0.57 -7.65
C TRP A 103 -8.60 -0.44 -7.39
N ALA A 104 -9.01 0.72 -6.88
CA ALA A 104 -10.42 1.06 -6.85
C ALA A 104 -10.89 1.23 -8.31
N ALA A 105 -11.93 0.49 -8.69
CA ALA A 105 -12.67 0.76 -9.91
C ALA A 105 -13.92 1.54 -9.53
N GLU A 106 -14.11 2.68 -10.18
CA GLU A 106 -15.36 3.43 -10.12
C GLU A 106 -16.37 2.77 -11.08
N PRO A 107 -17.64 2.57 -10.69
CA PRO A 107 -18.63 2.05 -11.62
C PRO A 107 -18.91 3.09 -12.73
N PRO A 108 -19.40 2.67 -13.91
CA PRO A 108 -19.58 3.58 -15.05
C PRO A 108 -20.52 4.77 -14.82
N ASP A 109 -21.30 4.72 -13.74
CA ASP A 109 -22.36 5.66 -13.36
C ASP A 109 -22.08 6.45 -12.07
N ALA A 110 -20.89 6.33 -11.49
CA ALA A 110 -20.48 7.13 -10.33
C ALA A 110 -20.03 8.56 -10.69
#